data_AF-A0A151INA9-F1
#
_entry.id   AF-A0A151INA9-F1
#
_cell.length_a   1.000
_cell.length_b   1.000
_cell.length_c   1.000
_cell.angle_alpha   90.00
_cell.angle_beta   90.00
_cell.angle_gamma   90.00
#
_symmetry.space_group_name_H-M   'P 1'
#
loop_
_entity.id
_entity.type
_entity.pdbx_description
1 polymer ?
#
loop_
_entity_poly.entity_id
_entity_poly.type
_entity_poly.pdbx_seq_one_letter_code
_entity_poly.pdbx_strand_id
1 'polypeptide(L)'
;RWIGRRGAIEWPPRSPDLTPLDFFLWGHLKFVVYKTLPENINDLRQRIAIPANTFQYVHSEFQNRLYYCLANNGEHFEHLL
;
A
#
# COMPACT_ATOMS: atom_id res chain seq x y z
N ARG A 1 -11.77 8.15 3.33
CA ARG A 1 -12.64 7.06 3.84
C ARG A 1 -11.73 6.07 4.57
N TRP A 2 -12.09 5.61 5.76
CA TRP A 2 -11.24 4.72 6.60
C TRP A 2 -11.30 3.26 6.08
N ILE A 3 -10.16 2.59 6.06
CA ILE A 3 -10.03 1.15 5.77
C ILE A 3 -9.73 0.46 7.11
N GLY A 4 -10.68 -0.32 7.60
CA GLY A 4 -10.54 -1.03 8.87
C GLY A 4 -11.88 -1.52 9.40
N ARG A 5 -11.83 -2.23 10.52
CA ARG A 5 -13.01 -2.81 11.19
C ARG A 5 -13.94 -1.72 11.71
N ARG A 6 -15.25 -2.00 11.75
CA ARG A 6 -16.30 -1.10 12.28
C ARG A 6 -16.43 0.22 11.50
N GLY A 7 -16.04 0.22 10.23
CA GLY A 7 -16.25 1.33 9.30
C GLY A 7 -17.56 1.21 8.52
N ALA A 8 -17.82 2.18 7.65
CA ALA A 8 -18.96 2.12 6.72
C ALA A 8 -18.90 0.92 5.76
N ILE A 9 -17.69 0.40 5.52
CA ILE A 9 -17.42 -0.88 4.86
C ILE A 9 -16.64 -1.70 5.88
N GLU A 10 -17.13 -2.90 6.21
CA GLU A 10 -16.40 -3.85 7.05
C GLU A 10 -15.28 -4.49 6.22
N TRP A 11 -14.04 -4.23 6.62
CA TRP A 11 -12.87 -4.83 5.99
C TRP A 11 -12.45 -6.10 6.73
N PRO A 12 -12.05 -7.16 6.01
CA PRO A 12 -11.61 -8.40 6.63
C PRO A 12 -10.40 -8.17 7.56
N PRO A 13 -10.32 -8.91 8.68
CA PRO A 13 -9.15 -8.86 9.54
C PRO A 13 -7.92 -9.46 8.82
N ARG A 14 -6.73 -8.95 9.13
CA ARG A 14 -5.43 -9.48 8.66
C ARG A 14 -5.27 -9.47 7.13
N SER A 15 -5.71 -8.41 6.45
CA SER A 15 -5.55 -8.26 5.00
C SER A 15 -4.57 -7.13 4.63
N PRO A 16 -3.26 -7.28 4.93
CA PRO A 16 -2.25 -6.30 4.53
C PRO A 16 -2.19 -6.15 3.00
N ASP A 17 -2.48 -7.23 2.26
CA ASP A 17 -2.54 -7.24 0.79
C ASP A 17 -3.61 -6.33 0.20
N LEU A 18 -4.59 -5.92 1.00
CA LEU A 18 -5.66 -5.00 0.60
C LEU A 18 -5.47 -3.60 1.19
N THR A 19 -4.36 -3.34 1.89
CA THR A 19 -4.10 -2.05 2.52
C THR A 19 -2.95 -1.35 1.79
N PRO A 20 -3.19 -0.24 1.07
CA PRO A 20 -2.14 0.48 0.32
C PRO A 20 -0.93 0.91 1.14
N LEU A 21 -1.11 1.13 2.44
CA LEU A 21 0.01 1.43 3.33
C LEU A 21 0.96 0.24 3.47
N ASP A 22 0.40 -0.97 3.58
CA ASP A 22 1.14 -2.20 3.84
C ASP A 22 1.74 -2.77 2.56
N PHE A 23 0.95 -2.97 1.50
CA PHE A 23 1.46 -3.57 0.27
C PHE A 23 2.35 -2.64 -0.57
N PHE A 24 2.27 -1.32 -0.34
CA PHE A 24 3.02 -0.33 -1.13
C PHE A 24 3.84 0.63 -0.27
N LEU A 25 3.20 1.47 0.56
CA LEU A 25 3.86 2.65 1.12
C LEU A 25 5.07 2.30 1.98
N TRP A 26 4.93 1.37 2.92
CA TRP A 26 6.02 1.02 3.83
C TRP A 26 7.21 0.41 3.10
N GLY A 27 6.96 -0.46 2.13
CA GLY A 27 8.01 -1.02 1.26
C GLY A 27 8.71 0.05 0.43
N HIS A 28 7.94 0.95 -0.19
CA HIS A 28 8.45 2.05 -1.00
C HIS A 28 9.30 3.03 -0.19
N LEU A 29 8.80 3.48 0.97
CA LEU A 29 9.54 4.38 1.86
C LEU A 29 10.83 3.74 2.36
N LYS A 30 10.79 2.45 2.73
CA LYS A 30 11.99 1.71 3.12
C LYS A 30 13.02 1.71 1.99
N PHE A 31 12.58 1.43 0.76
CA PHE A 31 13.47 1.43 -0.41
C PHE A 31 14.09 2.81 -0.66
N VAL A 32 13.30 3.88 -0.64
CA VAL A 32 13.78 5.25 -0.94
C VAL A 32 14.64 5.82 0.19
N VAL A 33 14.18 5.73 1.43
CA VAL A 33 14.85 6.34 2.59
C VAL A 33 16.16 5.64 2.90
N TYR A 34 16.21 4.31 2.83
CA TYR A 34 17.41 3.55 3.19
C TYR A 34 18.38 3.31 2.01
N LYS A 35 18.09 3.83 0.81
CA LYS A 35 19.00 3.72 -0.34
C LYS A 35 20.36 4.38 -0.05
N THR A 36 20.35 5.48 0.68
CA THR A 36 21.52 6.20 1.18
C THR A 36 21.19 6.82 2.53
N LEU A 37 22.18 7.14 3.36
CA LEU A 37 21.92 7.86 4.61
C LEU A 37 21.35 9.26 4.30
N PRO A 38 20.24 9.68 4.94
CA PRO A 38 19.77 11.06 4.82
C PRO A 38 20.75 12.04 5.46
N GLU A 39 21.01 13.16 4.79
CA GLU A 39 22.00 14.14 5.29
C GLU A 39 21.43 15.06 6.38
N ASN A 40 20.13 15.32 6.32
CA ASN A 40 19.42 16.19 7.24
C ASN A 40 17.89 15.97 7.15
N ILE A 41 17.13 16.69 7.98
CA ILE A 41 15.67 16.58 8.05
C ILE A 41 14.98 17.00 6.75
N ASN A 42 15.53 17.96 6.00
CA ASN A 42 14.92 18.42 4.75
C ASN A 42 15.08 17.38 3.63
N ASP A 43 16.25 16.75 3.54
CA ASP A 43 16.47 15.61 2.64
C ASP A 43 15.50 14.46 2.98
N LEU A 44 15.37 14.10 4.27
CA LEU A 44 14.39 13.10 4.69
C LEU A 44 12.94 13.46 4.30
N ARG A 45 12.54 14.73 4.46
CA ARG A 45 11.22 15.22 4.04
C ARG A 45 11.00 15.09 2.53
N GLN A 46 12.02 15.38 1.72
CA GLN A 46 11.95 15.22 0.27
C GLN A 46 11.83 13.74 -0.12
N ARG A 47 12.53 12.84 0.56
CA ARG A 47 12.49 11.40 0.28
C ARG A 47 11.17 10.73 0.63
N ILE A 48 10.48 11.19 1.67
CA ILE A 48 9.16 10.65 2.05
C ILE A 48 8.00 11.29 1.26
N ALA A 49 8.28 12.32 0.46
CA ALA A 49 7.27 12.94 -0.37
C ALA A 49 6.90 12.01 -1.52
N ILE A 50 5.61 11.65 -1.61
CA ILE A 50 5.10 10.76 -2.64
C ILE A 50 4.54 11.60 -3.80
N PRO A 51 5.02 11.38 -5.05
CA PRO A 51 4.46 12.03 -6.23
C PRO A 51 2.96 11.77 -6.40
N ALA A 52 2.20 12.78 -6.84
CA ALA A 52 0.75 12.66 -6.97
C ALA A 52 0.32 11.57 -7.98
N ASN A 53 1.10 11.33 -9.04
CA ASN A 53 0.83 10.28 -10.02
C ASN A 53 0.96 8.86 -9.43
N THR A 54 1.72 8.67 -8.34
CA THR A 54 1.82 7.40 -7.64
C THR A 54 0.47 6.93 -7.10
N PHE A 55 -0.44 7.86 -6.74
CA PHE A 55 -1.77 7.49 -6.27
C PHE A 55 -2.62 6.81 -7.35
N GLN A 56 -2.42 7.15 -8.63
CA GLN A 56 -3.13 6.49 -9.73
C GLN A 56 -2.68 5.04 -9.86
N TYR A 57 -1.37 4.80 -9.78
CA TYR A 57 -0.82 3.44 -9.80
C TYR A 57 -1.31 2.61 -8.61
N VAL A 58 -1.20 3.15 -7.39
CA VAL A 58 -1.64 2.47 -6.15
C VAL A 58 -3.14 2.17 -6.17
N HIS A 59 -3.96 3.06 -6.74
CA HIS A 59 -5.38 2.84 -6.90
C HIS A 59 -5.67 1.68 -7.86
N SER A 60 -5.01 1.63 -9.01
CA SER A 60 -5.13 0.52 -9.96
C SER A 60 -4.69 -0.80 -9.36
N GLU A 61 -3.57 -0.83 -8.63
CA GLU A 61 -3.10 -2.03 -7.94
C GLU A 61 -4.06 -2.49 -6.85
N PHE A 62 -4.66 -1.56 -6.11
CA PHE A 62 -5.68 -1.88 -5.13
C PHE A 62 -6.91 -2.55 -5.78
N GLN A 63 -7.36 -2.06 -6.94
CA GLN A 63 -8.46 -2.69 -7.69
C GLN A 63 -8.08 -4.10 -8.18
N ASN A 64 -6.84 -4.27 -8.66
CA ASN A 64 -6.33 -5.57 -9.10
C ASN A 64 -6.27 -6.60 -7.95
N ARG A 65 -5.76 -6.17 -6.79
CA ARG A 65 -5.71 -6.99 -5.57
C ARG A 65 -7.09 -7.37 -5.06
N LEU A 66 -8.08 -6.45 -5.14
CA LEU A 66 -9.47 -6.78 -4.84
C LEU A 66 -10.03 -7.83 -5.81
N TYR A 67 -9.73 -7.72 -7.10
CA TYR A 67 -10.15 -8.69 -8.10
C TYR A 67 -9.59 -10.09 -7.80
N TYR A 68 -8.29 -10.21 -7.54
CA TYR A 68 -7.68 -11.51 -7.21
C TYR A 68 -8.15 -12.09 -5.89
N CYS A 69 -8.36 -11.24 -4.87
CA CYS A 69 -8.98 -11.65 -3.62
C CYS A 69 -10.36 -12.28 -3.86
N LEU A 70 -11.22 -11.62 -4.65
CA LEU A 70 -12.54 -12.14 -5.00
C LEU A 70 -12.46 -13.42 -5.83
N ALA A 71 -11.57 -13.46 -6.83
CA ALA A 71 -11.37 -14.63 -7.68
C ALA A 71 -10.89 -15.85 -6.88
N ASN A 72 -10.16 -15.61 -5.78
CA ASN A 72 -9.69 -16.63 -4.85
C ASN A 72 -10.60 -16.79 -3.62
N ASN A 73 -11.87 -16.38 -3.70
CA ASN A 73 -12.87 -16.52 -2.63
C ASN A 73 -12.47 -15.92 -1.26
N GLY A 74 -11.64 -14.87 -1.26
CA GLY A 74 -11.16 -14.20 -0.05
C GLY A 74 -9.90 -14.81 0.57
N GLU A 75 -9.36 -15.89 0.02
CA GLU A 75 -8.12 -16.52 0.47
C GLU A 75 -6.86 -15.80 -0.04
N HIS A 76 -5.69 -16.13 0.51
CA HIS A 76 -4.40 -15.56 0.12
C HIS A 76 -4.13 -15.68 -1.38
N PHE A 77 -3.93 -14.55 -2.05
CA PHE A 77 -3.89 -14.45 -3.51
C PHE A 77 -2.55 -13.93 -4.06
N GLU A 78 -1.53 -13.72 -3.24
CA GLU A 78 -0.23 -13.20 -3.70
C GLU A 78 0.41 -14.07 -4.79
N HIS A 79 0.15 -15.37 -4.78
CA HIS A 79 0.61 -16.31 -5.80
C HIS A 79 -0.03 -16.11 -7.19
N LEU A 80 -1.07 -15.25 -7.27
CA LEU A 80 -1.78 -14.88 -8.49
C LEU A 80 -1.42 -13.46 -8.99
N LEU A 81 -0.62 -12.71 -8.21
CA LEU A 81 -0.20 -11.34 -8.53
C LEU A 81 0.99 -11.30 -9.49
#